data_AF-A0A416MGI8-F1
#
_entry.id   AF-A0A416MGI8-F1
#
_cell.length_a   1.000
_cell.length_b   1.000
_cell.length_c   1.000
_cell.angle_alpha   90.00
_cell.angle_beta   90.00
_cell.angle_gamma   90.00
#
_symmetry.space_group_name_H-M   'P 1'
#
loop_
_entity.id
_entity.type
_entity.pdbx_description
1 polymer ?
#
loop_
_entity_poly.entity_id
_entity_poly.type
_entity_poly.pdbx_seq_one_letter_code
_entity_poly.pdbx_strand_id
1 'polypeptide(L)'
;MSTFTDRCLKYEIFEGFKNMERNSTDVIIEDKVYKISTDQDASYVRELAEYINEKMELLHRQSAYSKQANAFRQIILLMNMADDYCRMKQQAEEATRKYEQQEAEFYNMKREMVNMQMTIASLKKQLQEKPKTQAVCPYLQSLAKEAEAKNTQTAQASQEKKQYPPYGSFANSAAAHKKK
;
A
#
# COMPACT_ATOMS: atom_id res chain seq x y z
N MET A 1 0.35 -26.10 -5.24
CA MET A 1 -0.21 -24.80 -4.83
C MET A 1 -1.72 -24.84 -4.99
N SER A 2 -2.37 -25.54 -4.08
CA SER A 2 -3.83 -25.56 -3.90
C SER A 2 -4.10 -25.04 -2.47
N THR A 3 -5.31 -24.55 -2.19
CA THR A 3 -5.93 -24.27 -0.86
C THR A 3 -6.34 -22.83 -0.48
N PHE A 4 -6.71 -21.99 -1.45
CA PHE A 4 -7.61 -20.86 -1.10
C PHE A 4 -8.94 -20.89 -1.88
N THR A 5 -8.90 -21.10 -3.19
CA THR A 5 -10.11 -21.14 -4.04
C THR A 5 -10.94 -22.41 -3.88
N ASP A 6 -10.35 -23.51 -3.42
CA ASP A 6 -11.04 -24.81 -3.26
C ASP A 6 -12.01 -24.86 -2.05
N ARG A 7 -12.00 -23.86 -1.17
CA ARG A 7 -12.90 -23.84 0.00
C ARG A 7 -14.27 -23.20 -0.29
N CYS A 8 -14.46 -22.55 -1.43
CA CYS A 8 -15.66 -21.71 -1.64
C CYS A 8 -16.83 -22.43 -2.33
N LEU A 9 -16.68 -23.68 -2.77
CA LEU A 9 -17.71 -24.35 -3.60
C LEU A 9 -18.03 -25.80 -3.22
N LYS A 10 -17.73 -26.24 -2.00
CA LYS A 10 -18.40 -27.42 -1.45
C LYS A 10 -19.75 -27.00 -0.87
N TYR A 11 -20.65 -26.57 -1.75
CA TYR A 11 -22.07 -26.69 -1.47
C TYR A 11 -22.36 -28.19 -1.50
N GLU A 12 -22.12 -28.85 -0.38
CA GLU A 12 -22.61 -30.20 -0.18
C GLU A 12 -24.12 -30.11 -0.32
N ILE A 13 -24.59 -30.53 -1.49
CA ILE A 13 -25.97 -30.90 -1.75
C ILE A 13 -26.44 -31.64 -0.52
N PHE A 14 -27.62 -31.27 -0.02
CA PHE A 14 -28.30 -31.80 1.16
C PHE A 14 -28.41 -33.34 1.12
N GLU A 15 -27.30 -34.04 1.34
CA GLU A 15 -27.16 -35.51 1.46
C GLU A 15 -27.38 -35.87 2.93
N GLY A 16 -28.48 -35.38 3.50
CA GLY A 16 -28.65 -35.31 4.96
C GLY A 16 -29.48 -36.44 5.59
N PHE A 17 -30.21 -37.26 4.82
CA PHE A 17 -31.17 -38.17 5.47
C PHE A 17 -30.55 -39.32 6.26
N LYS A 18 -29.23 -39.58 6.15
CA LYS A 18 -28.63 -40.82 6.67
C LYS A 18 -27.96 -40.71 8.05
N ASN A 19 -27.70 -39.50 8.57
CA ASN A 19 -26.98 -39.31 9.86
C ASN A 19 -27.61 -38.28 10.82
N MET A 20 -28.80 -37.74 10.52
CA MET A 20 -29.37 -36.58 11.22
C MET A 20 -30.17 -36.89 12.51
N GLU A 21 -30.29 -38.15 12.95
CA GLU A 21 -31.15 -38.50 14.11
C GLU A 21 -30.66 -37.96 15.47
N ARG A 22 -29.41 -37.47 15.59
CA ARG A 22 -28.85 -37.08 16.89
C ARG A 22 -29.05 -35.61 17.25
N ASN A 23 -29.18 -34.72 16.27
CA ASN A 23 -29.31 -33.27 16.49
C ASN A 23 -30.57 -32.75 15.78
N SER A 24 -31.68 -32.73 16.52
CA SER A 24 -32.93 -32.12 16.06
C SER A 24 -33.18 -30.81 16.79
N THR A 25 -33.63 -29.80 16.05
CA THR A 25 -33.98 -28.48 16.56
C THR A 25 -35.44 -28.20 16.24
N ASP A 26 -36.20 -27.80 17.26
CA ASP A 26 -37.57 -27.34 17.10
C ASP A 26 -37.56 -25.86 16.69
N VAL A 27 -38.24 -25.54 15.60
CA VAL A 27 -38.38 -24.19 15.05
C VAL A 27 -39.84 -23.88 14.76
N ILE A 28 -40.19 -22.60 14.75
CA ILE A 28 -41.55 -22.13 14.42
C ILE A 28 -41.50 -21.45 13.05
N ILE A 29 -42.31 -21.93 12.11
CA ILE A 29 -42.45 -21.36 10.77
C ILE A 29 -43.94 -21.19 10.48
N GLU A 30 -44.40 -19.96 10.19
CA GLU A 30 -45.82 -19.65 9.93
C GLU A 30 -46.76 -20.21 11.03
N ASP A 31 -46.43 -19.92 12.30
CA ASP A 31 -47.14 -20.39 13.51
C ASP A 31 -47.17 -21.91 13.74
N LYS A 32 -46.44 -22.69 12.94
CA LYS A 32 -46.34 -24.15 13.09
C LYS A 32 -44.97 -24.55 13.59
N VAL A 33 -44.96 -25.51 14.52
CA VAL A 33 -43.72 -26.09 15.05
C VAL A 33 -43.24 -27.20 14.12
N TYR A 34 -42.00 -27.10 13.65
CA TYR A 34 -41.31 -28.11 12.87
C TYR A 34 -40.08 -28.60 13.62
N LYS A 35 -39.87 -29.93 13.60
CA LYS A 35 -38.64 -30.55 14.09
C LYS A 35 -37.69 -30.75 12.91
N ILE A 36 -36.63 -29.96 12.86
CA ILE A 36 -35.64 -29.96 11.79
C ILE A 36 -34.40 -30.70 12.28
N SER A 37 -34.01 -31.74 11.55
CA SER A 37 -32.81 -32.50 11.85
C SER A 37 -31.72 -32.07 10.87
N THR A 38 -30.54 -31.68 11.34
CA THR A 38 -29.41 -31.23 10.50
C THR A 38 -28.09 -31.54 11.20
N ASP A 39 -26.97 -31.40 10.48
CA ASP A 39 -25.62 -31.37 11.04
C ASP A 39 -25.22 -29.98 11.58
N GLN A 40 -26.02 -28.96 11.29
CA GLN A 40 -25.81 -27.59 11.73
C GLN A 40 -26.20 -27.39 13.20
N ASP A 41 -25.66 -26.34 13.81
CA ASP A 41 -26.00 -25.99 15.17
C ASP A 41 -27.44 -25.45 15.29
N ALA A 42 -28.01 -25.61 16.48
CA ALA A 42 -29.39 -25.19 16.74
C ALA A 42 -29.60 -23.67 16.64
N SER A 43 -28.56 -22.84 16.85
CA SER A 43 -28.66 -21.38 16.66
C SER A 43 -28.85 -21.04 15.20
N TYR A 44 -28.02 -21.59 14.33
CA TYR A 44 -28.10 -21.38 12.89
C TYR A 44 -29.43 -21.87 12.31
N VAL A 45 -29.92 -23.05 12.76
CA VAL A 45 -31.23 -23.55 12.32
C VAL A 45 -32.38 -22.64 12.74
N ARG A 46 -32.31 -22.00 13.93
CA ARG A 46 -33.30 -21.01 14.36
C ARG A 46 -33.21 -19.71 13.56
N GLU A 47 -32.00 -19.24 13.30
CA GLU A 47 -31.76 -18.05 12.45
C GLU A 47 -32.33 -18.25 11.04
N LEU A 48 -32.16 -19.45 10.45
CA LEU A 48 -32.79 -19.80 9.18
C LEU A 48 -34.32 -19.76 9.24
N ALA A 49 -34.92 -20.25 10.33
CA ALA A 49 -36.37 -20.20 10.51
C ALA A 49 -36.89 -18.77 10.67
N GLU A 50 -36.17 -17.93 11.43
CA GLU A 50 -36.45 -16.50 11.56
C GLU A 50 -36.37 -15.80 10.20
N TYR A 51 -35.32 -16.04 9.42
CA TYR A 51 -35.17 -15.49 8.08
C TYR A 51 -36.32 -15.89 7.14
N ILE A 52 -36.74 -17.16 7.16
CA ILE A 52 -37.88 -17.62 6.36
C ILE A 52 -39.17 -16.89 6.80
N ASN A 53 -39.39 -16.73 8.10
CA ASN A 53 -40.55 -15.99 8.63
C ASN A 53 -40.52 -14.53 8.18
N GLU A 54 -39.38 -13.84 8.27
CA GLU A 54 -39.25 -12.46 7.77
C GLU A 54 -39.60 -12.35 6.28
N LYS A 55 -39.12 -13.28 5.45
CA LYS A 55 -39.45 -13.30 4.01
C LYS A 55 -40.93 -13.54 3.75
N MET A 56 -41.56 -14.44 4.51
CA MET A 56 -43.00 -14.66 4.42
C MET A 56 -43.79 -13.42 4.85
N GLU A 57 -43.43 -12.78 5.96
CA GLU A 57 -44.09 -11.56 6.43
C GLU A 57 -44.03 -10.43 5.40
N LEU A 58 -42.87 -10.22 4.77
CA LEU A 58 -42.70 -9.23 3.71
C LEU A 58 -43.63 -9.49 2.52
N LEU A 59 -43.81 -10.75 2.14
CA LEU A 59 -44.72 -11.14 1.07
C LEU A 59 -46.19 -11.00 1.50
N HIS A 60 -46.54 -11.33 2.74
CA HIS A 60 -47.89 -11.16 3.26
C HIS A 60 -48.38 -9.71 3.28
N ARG A 61 -47.47 -8.73 3.43
CA ARG A 61 -47.79 -7.30 3.29
C ARG A 61 -48.27 -6.94 1.88
N GLN A 62 -47.95 -7.75 0.87
CA GLN A 62 -48.40 -7.56 -0.49
C GLN A 62 -49.79 -8.18 -0.67
N SER A 63 -50.82 -7.34 -0.81
CA SER A 63 -52.22 -7.80 -0.92
C SER A 63 -52.48 -8.76 -2.09
N ALA A 64 -51.67 -8.69 -3.15
CA ALA A 64 -51.73 -9.60 -4.29
C ALA A 64 -51.21 -11.01 -3.96
N TYR A 65 -50.20 -11.12 -3.08
CA TYR A 65 -49.59 -12.40 -2.68
C TYR A 65 -50.57 -13.24 -1.85
N SER A 66 -51.21 -12.63 -0.86
CA SER A 66 -52.16 -13.32 0.03
C SER A 66 -53.39 -13.89 -0.70
N LYS A 67 -53.74 -13.34 -1.88
CA LYS A 67 -54.85 -13.83 -2.73
C LYS A 67 -54.48 -15.02 -3.62
N GLN A 68 -53.19 -15.35 -3.77
CA GLN A 68 -52.75 -16.46 -4.61
C GLN A 68 -52.99 -17.82 -3.95
N ALA A 69 -53.06 -18.87 -4.76
CA ALA A 69 -53.10 -20.25 -4.25
C ALA A 69 -51.81 -20.59 -3.48
N ASN A 70 -51.91 -21.47 -2.48
CA ASN A 70 -50.79 -21.81 -1.60
C ASN A 70 -49.54 -22.30 -2.36
N ALA A 71 -49.72 -23.16 -3.36
CA ALA A 71 -48.61 -23.65 -4.20
C ALA A 71 -47.88 -22.51 -4.92
N PHE A 72 -48.60 -21.51 -5.43
CA PHE A 72 -48.00 -20.37 -6.11
C PHE A 72 -47.29 -19.42 -5.13
N ARG A 73 -47.84 -19.25 -3.92
CA ARG A 73 -47.19 -18.50 -2.84
C ARG A 73 -45.85 -19.12 -2.44
N GLN A 74 -45.77 -20.44 -2.36
CA GLN A 74 -44.50 -21.15 -2.12
C GLN A 74 -43.50 -20.93 -3.26
N ILE A 75 -43.94 -21.01 -4.52
CA ILE A 75 -43.07 -20.74 -5.68
C ILE A 75 -42.49 -19.32 -5.63
N ILE A 76 -43.32 -18.31 -5.32
CA ILE A 76 -42.86 -16.92 -5.20
C ILE A 76 -41.82 -16.80 -4.08
N LEU A 77 -42.06 -17.42 -2.92
CA LEU A 77 -41.12 -17.40 -1.80
C LEU A 77 -39.78 -18.04 -2.18
N LEU A 78 -39.80 -19.22 -2.81
CA LEU A 78 -38.61 -19.91 -3.31
C LEU A 78 -37.85 -19.06 -4.35
N MET A 79 -38.57 -18.39 -5.26
CA MET A 79 -37.97 -17.51 -6.26
C MET A 79 -37.23 -16.33 -5.61
N ASN A 80 -37.82 -15.71 -4.59
CA ASN A 80 -37.17 -14.61 -3.86
C ASN A 80 -35.90 -15.09 -3.15
N MET A 81 -35.95 -16.24 -2.48
CA MET A 81 -34.75 -16.81 -1.83
C MET A 81 -33.66 -17.17 -2.84
N ALA A 82 -34.04 -17.69 -4.01
CA ALA A 82 -33.10 -17.98 -5.09
C ALA A 82 -32.45 -16.69 -5.64
N ASP A 83 -33.22 -15.60 -5.75
CA ASP A 83 -32.68 -14.29 -6.16
C ASP A 83 -31.69 -13.76 -5.12
N ASP A 84 -32.02 -13.82 -3.82
CA ASP A 84 -31.12 -13.42 -2.74
C ASP A 84 -29.77 -14.18 -2.82
N TYR A 85 -29.82 -15.50 -2.96
CA TYR A 85 -28.63 -16.34 -3.12
C TYR A 85 -27.83 -15.95 -4.37
N CYS A 86 -28.50 -15.77 -5.52
CA CYS A 86 -27.82 -15.39 -6.76
C CYS A 86 -27.11 -14.03 -6.62
N ARG A 87 -27.75 -13.04 -6.01
CA ARG A 87 -27.15 -11.72 -5.76
C ARG A 87 -25.95 -11.81 -4.83
N MET A 88 -26.08 -12.53 -3.71
CA MET A 88 -24.97 -12.73 -2.78
C MET A 88 -23.79 -13.44 -3.43
N LYS A 89 -24.06 -14.49 -4.22
CA LYS A 89 -23.03 -15.21 -4.98
C LYS A 89 -22.30 -14.29 -5.96
N GLN A 90 -23.03 -13.48 -6.73
CA GLN A 90 -22.43 -12.51 -7.66
C GLN A 90 -21.55 -11.49 -6.94
N GLN A 91 -22.01 -10.96 -5.80
CA GLN A 91 -21.22 -10.03 -4.98
C GLN A 91 -19.95 -10.67 -4.43
N ALA A 92 -20.03 -11.92 -3.96
CA ALA A 92 -18.87 -12.67 -3.49
C ALA A 92 -17.86 -12.96 -4.61
N GLU A 93 -18.33 -13.32 -5.80
CA GLU A 93 -17.50 -13.53 -6.99
C GLU A 93 -16.81 -12.22 -7.43
N GLU A 94 -17.53 -11.10 -7.43
CA GLU A 94 -16.96 -9.79 -7.77
C GLU A 94 -15.91 -9.35 -6.74
N ALA A 95 -16.19 -9.52 -5.45
CA ALA A 95 -15.25 -9.23 -4.38
C ALA A 95 -13.98 -10.09 -4.50
N THR A 96 -14.14 -11.38 -4.81
CA THR A 96 -13.02 -12.30 -5.03
C THR A 96 -12.16 -11.85 -6.22
N ARG A 97 -12.77 -11.49 -7.35
CA ARG A 97 -12.03 -10.96 -8.51
C ARG A 97 -11.27 -9.69 -8.20
N LYS A 98 -11.87 -8.75 -7.46
CA LYS A 98 -11.20 -7.52 -7.03
C LYS A 98 -10.03 -7.81 -6.10
N TYR A 99 -10.20 -8.75 -5.17
CA TYR A 99 -9.14 -9.19 -4.27
C TYR A 99 -7.96 -9.79 -5.04
N GLU A 100 -8.22 -10.69 -6.00
CA GLU A 100 -7.18 -11.30 -6.84
C GLU A 100 -6.44 -10.26 -7.68
N GLN A 101 -7.15 -9.26 -8.22
CA GLN A 101 -6.53 -8.13 -8.94
C GLN A 101 -5.62 -7.32 -8.02
N GLN A 102 -6.09 -6.97 -6.83
CA GLN A 102 -5.29 -6.24 -5.83
C GLN A 102 -4.06 -7.04 -5.38
N GLU A 103 -4.19 -8.36 -5.21
CA GLU A 103 -3.06 -9.23 -4.85
C GLU A 103 -2.00 -9.25 -5.96
N ALA A 104 -2.42 -9.29 -7.23
CA ALA A 104 -1.51 -9.22 -8.37
C ALA A 104 -0.80 -7.86 -8.46
N GLU A 105 -1.52 -6.75 -8.26
CA GLU A 105 -0.94 -5.40 -8.21
C GLU A 105 0.05 -5.26 -7.05
N PHE A 106 -0.30 -5.75 -5.87
CA PHE A 106 0.57 -5.75 -4.70
C PHE A 106 1.85 -6.56 -4.95
N TYR A 107 1.74 -7.72 -5.59
CA TYR A 107 2.89 -8.54 -5.95
C TYR A 107 3.83 -7.80 -6.93
N ASN A 108 3.28 -7.14 -7.94
CA ASN A 108 4.06 -6.34 -8.89
C ASN A 108 4.79 -5.20 -8.20
N MET A 109 4.11 -4.47 -7.32
CA MET A 109 4.70 -3.39 -6.53
C MET A 109 5.84 -3.89 -5.63
N LYS A 110 5.66 -5.04 -4.96
CA LYS A 110 6.71 -5.67 -4.16
C LYS A 110 7.94 -6.01 -5.01
N ARG A 111 7.73 -6.52 -6.22
CA ARG A 111 8.81 -6.84 -7.16
C ARG A 111 9.59 -5.58 -7.56
N GLU A 112 8.89 -4.52 -7.94
CA GLU A 112 9.50 -3.24 -8.29
C GLU A 112 10.31 -2.65 -7.12
N MET A 113 9.78 -2.74 -5.90
CA MET A 113 10.47 -2.31 -4.70
C MET A 113 11.78 -3.07 -4.47
N VAL A 114 11.76 -4.40 -4.62
CA VAL A 114 12.98 -5.22 -4.51
C VAL A 114 14.00 -4.83 -5.60
N ASN A 115 13.56 -4.62 -6.84
CA ASN A 115 14.42 -4.18 -7.94
C ASN A 115 15.05 -2.80 -7.65
N MET A 116 14.28 -1.86 -7.09
CA MET A 116 14.79 -0.56 -6.66
C MET A 116 15.81 -0.70 -5.53
N GLN A 117 15.57 -1.55 -4.53
CA GLN A 117 16.54 -1.81 -3.46
C GLN A 117 17.85 -2.42 -3.99
N MET A 118 17.77 -3.35 -4.94
CA MET A 118 18.95 -3.92 -5.61
C MET A 118 19.73 -2.84 -6.38
N THR A 119 19.03 -1.96 -7.11
CA THR A 119 19.64 -0.82 -7.80
C THR A 119 20.31 0.16 -6.85
N ILE A 120 19.67 0.48 -5.71
CA ILE A 120 20.26 1.34 -4.69
C ILE A 120 21.52 0.68 -4.10
N ALA A 121 21.49 -0.62 -3.82
CA ALA A 121 22.63 -1.35 -3.30
C ALA A 121 23.82 -1.36 -4.28
N SER A 122 23.55 -1.56 -5.58
CA SER A 122 24.60 -1.55 -6.61
C SER A 122 25.21 -0.15 -6.78
N LEU A 123 24.39 0.91 -6.81
CA LEU A 123 24.87 2.30 -6.86
C LEU A 123 25.69 2.68 -5.62
N LYS A 124 25.25 2.26 -4.42
CA LYS A 124 26.02 2.46 -3.19
C LYS A 124 27.38 1.78 -3.24
N LYS A 125 27.45 0.55 -3.78
CA LYS A 125 28.70 -0.18 -3.97
C LYS A 125 29.64 0.53 -4.94
N GLN A 126 29.13 0.99 -6.10
CA GLN A 126 29.91 1.77 -7.06
C GLN A 126 30.43 3.10 -6.47
N LEU A 127 29.66 3.75 -5.59
CA LEU A 127 30.09 4.96 -4.90
C LEU A 127 31.22 4.68 -3.88
N GLN A 128 31.20 3.52 -3.23
CA GLN A 128 32.27 3.09 -2.31
C GLN A 128 33.53 2.62 -3.05
N GLU A 129 33.38 2.05 -4.24
CA GLU A 129 34.49 1.52 -5.06
C GLU A 129 35.17 2.60 -5.92
N LYS A 130 34.54 3.75 -6.17
CA LYS A 130 35.26 4.90 -6.76
C LYS A 130 36.37 5.31 -5.78
N PRO A 131 37.66 5.25 -6.19
CA PRO A 131 38.74 5.62 -5.30
C PRO A 131 38.51 7.08 -4.90
N LYS A 132 38.80 7.40 -3.63
CA LYS A 132 38.96 8.78 -3.18
C LYS A 132 39.93 9.45 -4.16
N THR A 133 39.42 10.19 -5.14
CA THR A 133 40.21 11.03 -6.04
C THR A 133 40.66 12.23 -5.22
N GLN A 134 41.58 11.96 -4.30
CA GLN A 134 42.40 12.93 -3.61
C GLN A 134 43.85 12.49 -3.71
N ALA A 135 44.24 12.04 -4.90
CA ALA A 135 45.58 12.28 -5.41
C ALA A 135 45.51 13.57 -6.22
N VAL A 136 45.32 14.69 -5.52
CA VAL A 136 45.61 16.01 -6.10
C VAL A 136 47.12 16.04 -6.31
N CYS A 137 47.48 15.65 -7.53
CA CYS A 137 48.70 15.94 -8.28
C CYS A 137 49.97 16.23 -7.45
N PRO A 138 50.94 15.29 -7.39
CA PRO A 138 52.29 15.52 -6.86
C PRO A 138 52.98 16.80 -7.42
N TYR A 139 52.51 17.28 -8.58
CA TYR A 139 52.98 18.48 -9.26
C TYR A 139 52.68 19.79 -8.49
N LEU A 140 51.59 19.87 -7.73
CA LEU A 140 51.27 21.05 -6.92
C LEU A 140 52.18 21.15 -5.68
N GLN A 141 52.66 20.01 -5.18
CA GLN A 141 53.54 19.95 -4.02
C GLN A 141 55.01 20.26 -4.38
N SER A 142 55.43 20.01 -5.63
CA SER A 142 56.73 20.48 -6.13
C SER A 142 56.75 21.99 -6.39
N LEU A 143 55.66 22.56 -6.92
CA LEU A 143 55.56 24.00 -7.18
C LEU A 143 55.57 24.83 -5.88
N ALA A 144 54.98 24.33 -4.79
CA ALA A 144 55.01 24.99 -3.48
C ALA A 144 56.44 25.05 -2.89
N LYS A 145 57.25 23.99 -3.07
CA LYS A 145 58.63 23.94 -2.57
C LYS A 145 59.60 24.84 -3.34
N GLU A 146 59.39 25.02 -4.64
CA GLU A 146 60.17 25.99 -5.44
C GLU A 146 59.84 27.45 -5.11
N ALA A 147 58.58 27.74 -4.72
CA ALA A 147 58.18 29.08 -4.30
C ALA A 147 58.78 29.47 -2.94
N GLU A 148 58.92 28.51 -2.02
CA GLU A 148 59.57 28.73 -0.72
C GLU A 148 61.09 28.93 -0.85
N ALA A 149 61.76 28.20 -1.74
CA ALA A 149 63.21 28.33 -1.96
C ALA A 149 63.63 29.70 -2.55
N LYS A 150 62.74 30.34 -3.32
CA LYS A 150 63.00 31.69 -3.88
C LYS A 150 62.74 32.81 -2.87
N ASN A 151 61.91 32.59 -1.86
CA ASN A 151 61.56 33.63 -0.88
C ASN A 151 62.62 33.79 0.23
N THR A 152 63.45 32.78 0.46
CA THR A 152 64.54 32.85 1.47
C THR A 152 65.79 33.58 0.98
N GLN A 153 65.97 33.74 -0.35
CA GLN A 153 67.09 34.52 -0.90
C GLN A 153 66.81 36.03 -0.94
N THR A 154 65.55 36.46 -1.00
CA THR A 154 65.18 37.89 -1.02
C THR A 154 65.16 38.53 0.38
N ALA A 155 65.13 37.74 1.45
CA ALA A 155 65.08 38.24 2.82
C ALA A 155 66.46 38.60 3.43
N GLN A 156 67.57 38.27 2.76
CA GLN A 156 68.93 38.56 3.23
C GLN A 156 69.62 39.75 2.54
N ALA A 157 68.94 40.46 1.62
CA ALA A 157 69.52 41.60 0.88
C ALA A 157 68.98 42.99 1.31
N SER A 158 68.22 43.11 2.39
CA SER A 158 67.58 44.39 2.79
C SER A 158 68.04 44.98 4.13
N GLN A 159 69.16 44.53 4.68
CA GLN A 159 69.79 45.17 5.85
C GLN A 159 71.16 45.80 5.53
N GLU A 160 71.28 46.61 4.46
CA GLU A 160 72.34 47.63 4.40
C GLU A 160 72.06 48.67 3.32
N LYS A 161 71.49 49.81 3.72
CA LYS A 161 71.92 51.18 3.35
C LYS A 161 70.88 52.19 3.84
N LYS A 162 71.17 52.74 5.03
CA LYS A 162 70.75 54.11 5.38
C LYS A 162 71.40 55.07 4.38
N GLN A 163 70.66 56.09 3.95
CA GLN A 163 71.05 57.51 3.95
C GLN A 163 70.12 58.29 3.00
N TYR A 164 69.22 59.11 3.55
CA TYR A 164 68.48 60.13 2.80
C TYR A 164 69.40 61.33 2.51
N PRO A 165 69.19 62.03 1.39
CA PRO A 165 69.24 63.49 1.41
C PRO A 165 67.91 64.13 0.93
N PRO A 166 67.60 65.37 1.32
CA PRO A 166 66.27 65.96 1.16
C PRO A 166 66.12 66.91 -0.06
N TYR A 167 64.85 67.25 -0.34
CA TYR A 167 64.29 68.36 -1.13
C TYR A 167 64.05 68.22 -2.65
N GLY A 168 62.83 68.63 -3.05
CA GLY A 168 62.43 68.93 -4.42
C GLY A 168 60.91 69.10 -4.61
N SER A 169 60.40 70.28 -4.27
CA SER A 169 59.01 70.73 -4.42
C SER A 169 58.52 70.72 -5.88
N PHE A 170 57.32 70.19 -6.14
CA PHE A 170 56.44 70.75 -7.16
C PHE A 170 54.99 70.81 -6.66
N ALA A 171 54.53 72.05 -6.52
CA ALA A 171 53.14 72.43 -6.34
C ALA A 171 52.32 72.00 -7.56
N ASN A 172 51.09 71.54 -7.32
CA ASN A 172 50.00 71.83 -8.24
C ASN A 172 48.73 72.11 -7.44
N SER A 173 48.33 73.37 -7.53
CA SER A 173 47.11 73.97 -7.03
C SER A 173 45.96 73.72 -8.00
N ALA A 174 44.84 73.23 -7.49
CA ALA A 174 43.47 73.61 -7.85
C ALA A 174 42.56 72.84 -6.88
N ALA A 175 42.05 73.42 -5.78
CA ALA A 175 40.94 74.38 -5.75
C ALA A 175 39.75 73.90 -6.61
N ALA A 176 38.53 73.74 -6.14
CA ALA A 176 37.95 74.02 -4.83
C ALA A 176 36.57 73.34 -4.76
N HIS A 177 36.16 73.09 -3.50
CA HIS A 177 34.82 73.28 -2.95
C HIS A 177 33.59 72.68 -3.65
N LYS A 178 32.88 71.72 -3.04
CA LYS A 178 32.06 71.74 -1.81
C LYS A 178 30.61 72.22 -2.09
N LYS A 179 29.69 71.47 -1.47
CA LYS A 179 28.23 71.65 -1.31
C LYS A 179 27.43 71.01 -2.45
N LYS A 180 26.42 70.19 -2.21
CA LYS A 180 25.65 69.91 -0.99
C LYS A 180 25.03 68.52 -1.14
#